data_AF-A0A327JJ20-F1
#
_entry.id   AF-A0A327JJ20-F1
#
_cell.length_a   1.000
_cell.length_b   1.000
_cell.length_c   1.000
_cell.angle_alpha   90.00
_cell.angle_beta   90.00
_cell.angle_gamma   90.00
#
_symmetry.space_group_name_H-M   'P 1'
#
loop_
_entity.id
_entity.type
_entity.pdbx_description
1 polymer ?
#
loop_
_entity_poly.entity_id
_entity_poly.type
_entity_poly.pdbx_seq_one_letter_code
_entity_poly.pdbx_strand_id
1 'polypeptide(L)'
;MKTRRNMTAVALAGALAALPVIAATAGYAADQKAAEATTKAASTDAVAAALDTKDKKIIKTVDEAYRGLREVRAARLAIFNGTPDVATEFVDKAATDLKTAQSSMKDFSVVTTKKAAEGDAYLPFDSSLTLAEGLVPSADKAETVKKANEHLAKGDHKKAAEVLREGSIDVTVSAALIPAKASLDHVKDAVKLLGEKKYYEANLALKAVEDSVIVESYSIDGVPQQGSGSGSANG
;
A
#
# COMPACT_ATOMS: atom_id res chain seq x y z
N MET A 1 -43.13 -6.50 -10.48
CA MET A 1 -41.78 -5.91 -10.50
C MET A 1 -41.62 -4.98 -9.29
N LYS A 2 -40.81 -5.38 -8.30
CA LYS A 2 -40.37 -4.51 -7.19
C LYS A 2 -38.98 -4.99 -6.75
N THR A 3 -38.01 -4.10 -6.90
CA THR A 3 -36.59 -4.22 -6.56
C THR A 3 -36.38 -4.39 -5.06
N ARG A 4 -35.54 -5.35 -4.65
CA ARG A 4 -34.99 -5.46 -3.29
C ARG A 4 -33.50 -5.11 -3.33
N ARG A 5 -33.14 -4.03 -2.64
CA ARG A 5 -31.77 -3.60 -2.33
C ARG A 5 -31.34 -4.36 -1.08
N ASN A 6 -30.26 -5.14 -1.17
CA ASN A 6 -29.66 -5.79 0.00
C ASN A 6 -28.75 -4.78 0.70
N MET A 7 -29.15 -4.32 1.88
CA MET A 7 -28.27 -3.62 2.83
C MET A 7 -27.68 -4.65 3.78
N THR A 8 -26.40 -4.95 3.63
CA THR A 8 -25.60 -5.64 4.65
C THR A 8 -25.28 -4.62 5.75
N ALA A 9 -26.04 -4.67 6.84
CA ALA A 9 -25.70 -4.02 8.08
C ALA A 9 -24.55 -4.80 8.74
N VAL A 10 -23.38 -4.18 8.87
CA VAL A 10 -22.34 -4.69 9.76
C VAL A 10 -22.74 -4.30 11.17
N ALA A 11 -23.22 -5.29 11.93
CA ALA A 11 -23.50 -5.15 13.35
C ALA A 11 -22.16 -5.02 14.10
N LEU A 12 -21.95 -3.87 14.75
CA LEU A 12 -20.92 -3.75 15.77
C LEU A 12 -21.41 -4.53 17.00
N ALA A 13 -20.83 -5.71 17.22
CA ALA A 13 -21.09 -6.51 18.40
C ALA A 13 -20.55 -5.80 19.65
N GLY A 14 -21.43 -5.46 20.56
CA GLY A 14 -21.08 -5.08 21.92
C GLY A 14 -20.60 -6.30 22.70
N ALA A 15 -19.48 -6.15 23.40
CA ALA A 15 -19.10 -7.02 24.50
C ALA A 15 -18.83 -6.13 25.72
N LEU A 16 -19.88 -5.91 26.51
CA LEU A 16 -19.80 -5.32 27.83
C LEU A 16 -19.31 -6.41 28.79
N ALA A 17 -18.00 -6.52 28.99
CA ALA A 17 -17.44 -7.34 30.05
C ALA A 17 -17.43 -6.53 31.36
N ALA A 18 -18.40 -6.82 32.23
CA ALA A 18 -18.41 -6.31 33.60
C ALA A 18 -17.31 -7.02 34.42
N LEU A 19 -16.37 -6.26 34.97
CA LEU A 19 -15.40 -6.73 35.96
C LEU A 19 -15.66 -6.07 37.32
N PRO A 20 -15.40 -6.78 38.44
CA PRO A 20 -15.73 -6.29 39.77
C PRO A 20 -14.79 -5.17 40.22
N VAL A 21 -15.38 -4.17 40.87
CA VAL A 21 -14.69 -3.04 41.49
C VAL A 21 -13.87 -3.54 42.69
N ILE A 22 -12.55 -3.55 42.58
CA ILE A 22 -11.63 -3.65 43.73
C ILE A 22 -11.12 -2.24 44.03
N ALA A 23 -11.51 -1.72 45.19
CA ALA A 23 -10.99 -0.49 45.75
C ALA A 23 -9.59 -0.73 46.33
N ALA A 24 -8.56 -0.17 45.69
CA ALA A 24 -7.24 0.02 46.27
C ALA A 24 -6.70 1.38 45.81
N THR A 25 -6.46 2.24 46.79
CA THR A 25 -5.97 3.62 46.65
C THR A 25 -4.50 3.64 46.20
N ALA A 26 -4.15 4.62 45.37
CA ALA A 26 -2.81 4.98 44.86
C ALA A 26 -2.26 4.33 43.55
N GLY A 27 -3.01 3.47 42.84
CA GLY A 27 -2.59 2.93 41.51
C GLY A 27 -3.36 3.45 40.29
N TYR A 28 -4.54 4.06 40.50
CA TYR A 28 -5.54 4.30 39.45
C TYR A 28 -5.16 5.29 38.34
N ALA A 29 -4.16 6.16 38.56
CA ALA A 29 -3.76 7.13 37.54
C ALA A 29 -2.86 6.51 36.45
N ALA A 30 -2.12 5.45 36.76
CA ALA A 30 -1.24 4.77 35.81
C ALA A 30 -2.01 3.78 34.93
N ASP A 31 -2.96 3.05 35.52
CA ASP A 31 -3.83 2.09 34.81
C ASP A 31 -4.82 2.77 33.86
N GLN A 32 -5.37 3.94 34.23
CA GLN A 32 -6.23 4.71 33.31
C GLN A 32 -5.46 5.30 32.14
N LYS A 33 -4.24 5.81 32.35
CA LYS A 33 -3.39 6.32 31.27
C LYS A 33 -2.99 5.22 30.28
N ALA A 34 -2.74 4.00 30.78
CA ALA A 34 -2.46 2.85 29.94
C ALA A 34 -3.71 2.39 29.18
N ALA A 35 -4.87 2.29 29.83
CA ALA A 35 -6.13 1.91 29.18
C ALA A 35 -6.60 2.92 28.12
N GLU A 36 -6.45 4.23 28.37
CA GLU A 36 -6.74 5.31 27.42
C GLU A 36 -5.72 5.35 26.27
N ALA A 37 -4.42 5.14 26.54
CA ALA A 37 -3.42 5.02 25.47
C ALA A 37 -3.66 3.80 24.57
N THR A 38 -4.08 2.67 25.15
CA THR A 38 -4.30 1.41 24.41
C THR A 38 -5.58 1.47 23.55
N THR A 39 -6.66 2.09 24.05
CA THR A 39 -7.88 2.32 23.26
C THR A 39 -7.72 3.41 22.20
N LYS A 40 -6.80 4.36 22.40
CA LYS A 40 -6.53 5.48 21.48
C LYS A 40 -5.57 5.12 20.34
N ALA A 41 -4.52 4.35 20.60
CA ALA A 41 -3.68 3.77 19.54
C ALA A 41 -4.53 2.87 18.60
N ALA A 42 -5.47 2.11 19.15
CA ALA A 42 -6.43 1.34 18.38
C ALA A 42 -7.37 2.21 17.52
N SER A 43 -7.62 3.47 17.90
CA SER A 43 -8.47 4.39 17.14
C SER A 43 -7.75 5.03 15.95
N THR A 44 -6.45 5.37 16.08
CA THR A 44 -5.62 5.87 14.98
C THR A 44 -5.25 4.77 13.99
N ASP A 45 -4.97 3.56 14.47
CA ASP A 45 -4.73 2.40 13.61
C ASP A 45 -5.99 2.01 12.82
N ALA A 46 -7.17 2.12 13.43
CA ALA A 46 -8.44 1.92 12.73
C ALA A 46 -8.68 2.97 11.64
N VAL A 47 -8.28 4.23 11.86
CA VAL A 47 -8.36 5.31 10.85
C VAL A 47 -7.37 5.06 9.71
N ALA A 48 -6.13 4.66 10.03
CA ALA A 48 -5.12 4.25 9.05
C ALA A 48 -5.64 3.11 8.17
N ALA A 49 -6.17 2.05 8.80
CA ALA A 49 -6.71 0.88 8.12
C ALA A 49 -7.94 1.22 7.26
N ALA A 50 -8.79 2.14 7.70
CA ALA A 50 -9.95 2.59 6.93
C ALA A 50 -9.56 3.41 5.68
N LEU A 51 -8.43 4.14 5.74
CA LEU A 51 -7.84 4.87 4.61
C LEU A 51 -7.07 3.95 3.64
N ASP A 52 -6.65 2.77 4.08
CA ASP A 52 -5.78 1.85 3.31
C ASP A 52 -6.53 0.75 2.53
N THR A 53 -7.86 0.86 2.41
CA THR A 53 -8.67 -0.08 1.62
C THR A 53 -8.55 0.21 0.11
N LYS A 54 -8.54 -0.84 -0.73
CA LYS A 54 -8.20 -0.76 -2.19
C LYS A 54 -8.91 0.35 -2.98
N ASP A 55 -10.20 0.56 -2.75
CA ASP A 55 -11.00 1.57 -3.48
C ASP A 55 -10.77 3.01 -3.00
N LYS A 56 -10.05 3.15 -1.89
CA LYS A 56 -9.91 4.36 -1.08
C LYS A 56 -8.45 4.79 -0.91
N LYS A 57 -7.51 3.98 -1.42
CA LYS A 57 -6.08 4.28 -1.46
C LYS A 57 -5.87 5.61 -2.18
N ILE A 58 -5.12 6.49 -1.51
CA ILE A 58 -4.75 7.80 -2.03
C ILE A 58 -3.87 7.66 -3.29
N ILE A 59 -3.01 6.63 -3.33
CA ILE A 59 -2.28 6.18 -4.53
C ILE A 59 -2.89 4.84 -4.96
N LYS A 60 -3.51 4.80 -6.14
CA LYS A 60 -4.07 3.57 -6.68
C LYS A 60 -2.95 2.64 -7.14
N THR A 61 -3.00 1.38 -6.73
CA THR A 61 -2.00 0.37 -7.06
C THR A 61 -2.40 -0.44 -8.30
N VAL A 62 -1.39 -1.01 -8.97
CA VAL A 62 -1.57 -1.92 -10.11
C VAL A 62 -1.45 -3.36 -9.62
N ASP A 63 -2.57 -4.09 -9.55
CA ASP A 63 -2.61 -5.46 -9.02
C ASP A 63 -1.73 -6.43 -9.84
N GLU A 64 -1.66 -6.23 -11.16
CA GLU A 64 -0.80 -6.98 -12.07
C GLU A 64 0.69 -6.78 -11.73
N ALA A 65 1.10 -5.57 -11.35
CA ALA A 65 2.48 -5.31 -10.94
C ALA A 65 2.83 -6.09 -9.66
N TYR A 66 1.89 -6.13 -8.70
CA TYR A 66 2.06 -6.88 -7.46
C TYR A 66 2.13 -8.40 -7.72
N ARG A 67 1.24 -8.94 -8.54
CA ARG A 67 1.27 -10.37 -8.90
C ARG A 67 2.55 -10.73 -9.65
N GLY A 68 2.95 -9.92 -10.64
CA GLY A 68 4.18 -10.13 -11.40
C GLY A 68 5.42 -10.20 -10.50
N LEU A 69 5.55 -9.32 -9.49
CA LEU A 69 6.64 -9.38 -8.52
C LEU A 69 6.62 -10.66 -7.67
N ARG A 70 5.44 -11.14 -7.27
CA ARG A 70 5.32 -12.39 -6.52
C ARG A 70 5.72 -13.59 -7.37
N GLU A 71 5.38 -13.57 -8.65
CA GLU A 71 5.73 -14.61 -9.62
C GLU A 71 7.22 -14.59 -9.93
N VAL A 72 7.83 -13.41 -10.08
CA VAL A 72 9.30 -13.26 -10.16
C VAL A 72 9.99 -13.93 -8.97
N ARG A 73 9.52 -13.64 -7.74
CA ARG A 73 10.08 -14.26 -6.53
C ARG A 73 9.89 -15.77 -6.51
N ALA A 74 8.71 -16.25 -6.89
CA ALA A 74 8.41 -17.68 -6.97
C ALA A 74 9.29 -18.40 -8.01
N ALA A 75 9.51 -17.79 -9.17
CA ALA A 75 10.40 -18.30 -10.21
C ALA A 75 11.84 -18.44 -9.70
N ARG A 76 12.36 -17.43 -9.00
CA ARG A 76 13.70 -17.49 -8.41
C ARG A 76 13.83 -18.63 -7.40
N LEU A 77 12.84 -18.81 -6.55
CA LEU A 77 12.80 -19.94 -5.61
C LEU A 77 12.75 -21.30 -6.34
N ALA A 78 11.94 -21.41 -7.40
CA ALA A 78 11.86 -22.63 -8.21
C ALA A 78 13.19 -22.96 -8.92
N ILE A 79 13.89 -21.94 -9.44
CA ILE A 79 15.25 -22.10 -9.99
C ILE A 79 16.19 -22.73 -8.96
N PHE A 80 16.24 -22.17 -7.74
CA PHE A 80 17.13 -22.69 -6.70
C PHE A 80 16.71 -24.06 -6.14
N ASN A 81 15.43 -24.37 -6.18
CA ASN A 81 14.90 -25.67 -5.77
C ASN A 81 15.08 -26.77 -6.84
N GLY A 82 15.70 -26.44 -7.99
CA GLY A 82 15.92 -27.41 -9.07
C GLY A 82 14.64 -27.78 -9.82
N THR A 83 13.64 -26.90 -9.84
CA THR A 83 12.36 -27.10 -10.55
C THR A 83 12.21 -26.10 -11.72
N PRO A 84 13.04 -26.22 -12.78
CA PRO A 84 13.08 -25.23 -13.87
C PRO A 84 11.77 -25.15 -14.68
N ASP A 85 11.00 -26.23 -14.77
CA ASP A 85 9.70 -26.22 -15.43
C ASP A 85 8.71 -25.33 -14.66
N VAL A 86 8.70 -25.45 -13.33
CA VAL A 86 7.89 -24.60 -12.43
C VAL A 86 8.38 -23.15 -12.49
N ALA A 87 9.70 -22.93 -12.59
CA ALA A 87 10.24 -21.58 -12.78
C ALA A 87 9.73 -20.96 -14.08
N THR A 88 9.72 -21.72 -15.18
CA THR A 88 9.24 -21.26 -16.48
C THR A 88 7.78 -20.83 -16.41
N GLU A 89 6.91 -21.62 -15.76
CA GLU A 89 5.50 -21.25 -15.56
C GLU A 89 5.35 -19.92 -14.80
N PHE A 90 6.15 -19.69 -13.76
CA PHE A 90 6.10 -18.44 -13.01
C PHE A 90 6.64 -17.25 -13.81
N VAL A 91 7.72 -17.42 -14.59
CA VAL A 91 8.25 -16.35 -15.43
C VAL A 91 7.28 -15.98 -16.55
N ASP A 92 6.57 -16.94 -17.14
CA ASP A 92 5.56 -16.67 -18.18
C ASP A 92 4.34 -15.91 -17.64
N LYS A 93 3.89 -16.26 -16.43
CA LYS A 93 2.85 -15.49 -15.73
C LYS A 93 3.34 -14.08 -15.41
N ALA A 94 4.57 -13.95 -14.89
CA ALA A 94 5.15 -12.65 -14.58
C ALA A 94 5.27 -11.78 -15.84
N ALA A 95 5.62 -12.36 -16.98
CA ALA A 95 5.69 -11.65 -18.25
C ALA A 95 4.31 -11.14 -18.69
N THR A 96 3.27 -11.94 -18.48
CA THR A 96 1.88 -11.59 -18.80
C THR A 96 1.36 -10.47 -17.90
N ASP A 97 1.57 -10.60 -16.59
CA ASP A 97 1.14 -9.63 -15.60
C ASP A 97 1.91 -8.31 -15.76
N LEU A 98 3.24 -8.32 -15.88
CA LEU A 98 4.02 -7.09 -16.08
C LEU A 98 3.77 -6.41 -17.43
N LYS A 99 3.39 -7.15 -18.47
CA LYS A 99 2.94 -6.55 -19.74
C LYS A 99 1.61 -5.83 -19.57
N THR A 100 0.70 -6.40 -18.79
CA THR A 100 -0.59 -5.77 -18.47
C THR A 100 -0.36 -4.54 -17.59
N ALA A 101 0.52 -4.64 -16.59
CA ALA A 101 0.93 -3.50 -15.77
C ALA A 101 1.53 -2.37 -16.63
N GLN A 102 2.45 -2.67 -17.54
CA GLN A 102 3.03 -1.68 -18.46
C GLN A 102 1.96 -0.94 -19.28
N SER A 103 0.88 -1.62 -19.67
CA SER A 103 -0.21 -0.99 -20.43
C SER A 103 -0.98 0.05 -19.60
N SER A 104 -0.90 -0.03 -18.27
CA SER A 104 -1.54 0.88 -17.31
C SER A 104 -0.71 2.13 -16.97
N MET A 105 0.51 2.27 -17.54
CA MET A 105 1.40 3.42 -17.26
C MET A 105 0.72 4.79 -17.45
N LYS A 106 -0.15 4.92 -18.45
CA LYS A 106 -0.83 6.19 -18.74
C LYS A 106 -1.78 6.64 -17.63
N ASP A 107 -2.30 5.70 -16.86
CA ASP A 107 -3.33 5.98 -15.85
C ASP A 107 -2.76 5.98 -14.43
N PHE A 108 -1.76 5.13 -14.17
CA PHE A 108 -1.27 4.86 -12.82
C PHE A 108 0.16 5.31 -12.54
N SER A 109 0.90 5.78 -13.55
CA SER A 109 2.28 6.22 -13.37
C SER A 109 2.39 7.35 -12.37
N VAL A 110 3.47 7.34 -11.60
CA VAL A 110 3.75 8.33 -10.57
C VAL A 110 5.08 9.00 -10.88
N VAL A 111 5.15 10.32 -10.69
CA VAL A 111 6.42 11.05 -10.74
C VAL A 111 7.18 10.77 -9.45
N THR A 112 8.43 10.35 -9.58
CA THR A 112 9.30 9.92 -8.49
C THR A 112 10.57 10.77 -8.44
N THR A 113 11.28 10.73 -7.33
CA THR A 113 12.57 11.44 -7.18
C THR A 113 13.64 10.85 -8.11
N LYS A 114 13.60 9.52 -8.27
CA LYS A 114 14.44 8.80 -9.24
C LYS A 114 13.78 8.84 -10.62
N LYS A 115 14.42 9.50 -11.59
CA LYS A 115 13.94 9.53 -12.98
C LYS A 115 13.96 8.14 -13.60
N ALA A 116 12.85 7.73 -14.21
CA ALA A 116 12.76 6.52 -15.01
C ALA A 116 13.55 6.65 -16.32
N ALA A 117 13.90 5.51 -16.93
CA ALA A 117 14.50 5.49 -18.26
C ALA A 117 13.55 6.09 -19.31
N GLU A 118 14.09 6.47 -20.47
CA GLU A 118 13.28 6.98 -21.57
C GLU A 118 12.22 5.96 -22.01
N GLY A 119 10.96 6.42 -22.11
CA GLY A 119 9.82 5.55 -22.44
C GLY A 119 9.38 4.60 -21.31
N ASP A 120 9.89 4.80 -20.10
CA ASP A 120 9.52 4.06 -18.90
C ASP A 120 8.87 4.98 -17.85
N ALA A 121 8.12 4.39 -16.92
CA ALA A 121 7.51 5.09 -15.80
C ALA A 121 7.36 4.16 -14.59
N TYR A 122 7.37 4.76 -13.40
CA TYR A 122 7.15 4.03 -12.17
C TYR A 122 5.67 3.76 -11.94
N LEU A 123 5.33 2.50 -11.70
CA LEU A 123 3.99 2.04 -11.33
C LEU A 123 3.96 1.61 -9.86
N PRO A 124 3.01 2.10 -9.08
CA PRO A 124 2.83 1.68 -7.70
C PRO A 124 2.17 0.29 -7.68
N PHE A 125 2.77 -0.66 -6.99
CA PHE A 125 2.21 -1.99 -6.81
C PHE A 125 1.72 -2.23 -5.39
N ASP A 126 2.19 -1.43 -4.44
CA ASP A 126 1.73 -1.42 -3.06
C ASP A 126 1.73 0.02 -2.54
N SER A 127 0.85 0.30 -1.59
CA SER A 127 0.81 1.58 -0.88
C SER A 127 0.32 1.37 0.53
N SER A 128 0.79 2.20 1.45
CA SER A 128 0.32 2.21 2.83
C SER A 128 0.20 3.64 3.34
N LEU A 129 -0.57 3.81 4.40
CA LEU A 129 -0.72 5.08 5.09
C LEU A 129 -0.31 4.91 6.55
N THR A 130 0.51 5.84 7.04
CA THR A 130 0.97 5.88 8.43
C THR A 130 0.55 7.19 9.06
N LEU A 131 -0.07 7.11 10.23
CA LEU A 131 -0.36 8.27 11.07
C LEU A 131 0.72 8.35 12.15
N ALA A 132 1.39 9.49 12.25
CA ALA A 132 2.24 9.81 13.38
C ALA A 132 1.56 10.90 14.22
N GLU A 133 1.22 10.58 15.47
CA GLU A 133 0.86 11.60 16.44
C GLU A 133 2.06 11.88 17.36
N GLY A 134 2.34 13.16 17.63
CA GLY A 134 3.20 13.50 18.76
C GLY A 134 2.60 12.90 20.04
N LEU A 135 3.41 12.22 20.85
CA LEU A 135 3.10 11.39 22.05
C LEU A 135 2.29 12.05 23.19
N VAL A 136 1.66 13.21 22.97
CA VAL A 136 0.81 13.89 23.95
C VAL A 136 -0.67 13.71 23.56
N PRO A 137 -1.40 12.79 24.22
CA PRO A 137 -2.84 12.70 24.14
C PRO A 137 -3.49 14.01 24.62
N SER A 138 -4.34 14.61 23.80
CA SER A 138 -5.28 15.65 24.21
C SER A 138 -6.71 15.30 23.79
N ALA A 139 -7.70 15.93 24.43
CA ALA A 139 -9.10 15.85 24.02
C ALA A 139 -9.30 16.35 22.57
N ASP A 140 -8.57 17.40 22.20
CA ASP A 140 -8.60 17.99 20.85
C ASP A 140 -8.18 16.99 19.76
N LYS A 141 -7.16 16.16 20.02
CA LYS A 141 -6.76 15.08 19.09
C LYS A 141 -7.80 13.99 18.98
N ALA A 142 -8.50 13.64 20.07
CA ALA A 142 -9.57 12.64 20.02
C ALA A 142 -10.77 13.15 19.20
N GLU A 143 -11.11 14.44 19.32
CA GLU A 143 -12.14 15.07 18.50
C GLU A 143 -11.72 15.13 17.02
N THR A 144 -10.45 15.40 16.75
CA THR A 144 -9.87 15.38 15.39
C THR A 144 -10.03 14.01 14.74
N VAL A 145 -9.63 12.94 15.44
CA VAL A 145 -9.78 11.56 14.95
C VAL A 145 -11.25 11.22 14.71
N LYS A 146 -12.15 11.66 15.60
CA LYS A 146 -13.60 11.47 15.41
C LYS A 146 -14.12 12.16 14.14
N LYS A 147 -13.76 13.42 13.91
CA LYS A 147 -14.14 14.17 12.69
C LYS A 147 -13.58 13.52 11.43
N ALA A 148 -12.32 13.06 11.47
CA ALA A 148 -11.72 12.32 10.37
C ALA A 148 -12.50 11.03 10.05
N ASN A 149 -12.92 10.28 11.08
CA ASN A 149 -13.79 9.11 10.92
C ASN A 149 -15.16 9.44 10.30
N GLU A 150 -15.75 10.59 10.63
CA GLU A 150 -17.00 11.03 10.00
C GLU A 150 -16.84 11.32 8.50
N HIS A 151 -15.70 11.87 8.09
CA HIS A 151 -15.36 12.03 6.67
C HIS A 151 -15.09 10.68 5.99
N LEU A 152 -14.40 9.77 6.67
CA LEU A 152 -14.16 8.42 6.16
C LEU A 152 -15.43 7.62 5.93
N ALA A 153 -16.39 7.73 6.85
CA ALA A 153 -17.70 7.12 6.73
C ALA A 153 -18.47 7.61 5.48
N LYS A 154 -18.16 8.83 5.00
CA LYS A 154 -18.75 9.44 3.79
C LYS A 154 -17.93 9.18 2.52
N GLY A 155 -16.75 8.55 2.62
CA GLY A 155 -15.84 8.36 1.50
C GLY A 155 -14.98 9.59 1.17
N ASP A 156 -14.98 10.62 2.02
CA ASP A 156 -14.23 11.85 1.82
C ASP A 156 -12.77 11.69 2.34
N HIS A 157 -12.00 10.79 1.73
CA HIS A 157 -10.64 10.44 2.18
C HIS A 157 -9.68 11.63 2.23
N LYS A 158 -9.77 12.54 1.25
CA LYS A 158 -8.98 13.77 1.22
C LYS A 158 -9.31 14.68 2.42
N LYS A 159 -10.59 14.90 2.71
CA LYS A 159 -11.01 15.73 3.84
C LYS A 159 -10.67 15.08 5.18
N ALA A 160 -10.78 13.75 5.28
CA ALA A 160 -10.37 13.04 6.48
C ALA A 160 -8.88 13.28 6.78
N ALA A 161 -8.03 13.20 5.75
CA ALA A 161 -6.60 13.46 5.90
C ALA A 161 -6.27 14.94 6.17
N GLU A 162 -7.02 15.88 5.56
CA GLU A 162 -6.93 17.32 5.88
C GLU A 162 -7.26 17.60 7.35
N VAL A 163 -8.34 17.01 7.87
CA VAL A 163 -8.74 17.13 9.29
C VAL A 163 -7.65 16.59 10.22
N LEU A 164 -7.07 15.43 9.92
CA LEU A 164 -5.97 14.86 10.70
C LEU A 164 -4.77 15.80 10.75
N ARG A 165 -4.38 16.37 9.60
CA ARG A 165 -3.28 17.33 9.49
C ARG A 165 -3.54 18.59 10.33
N GLU A 166 -4.76 19.14 10.26
CA GLU A 166 -5.16 20.32 11.05
C GLU A 166 -5.06 20.07 12.56
N GLY A 167 -5.34 18.84 13.02
CA GLY A 167 -5.15 18.43 14.41
C GLY A 167 -3.72 18.03 14.78
N SER A 168 -2.72 18.37 13.96
CA SER A 168 -1.31 18.01 14.16
C SER A 168 -1.08 16.50 14.27
N ILE A 169 -1.82 15.73 13.47
CA ILE A 169 -1.57 14.30 13.24
C ILE A 169 -0.97 14.19 11.84
N ASP A 170 0.31 13.83 11.78
CA ASP A 170 1.05 13.74 10.53
C ASP A 170 0.61 12.49 9.77
N VAL A 171 0.23 12.68 8.51
CA VAL A 171 -0.18 11.61 7.60
C VAL A 171 0.90 11.42 6.55
N THR A 172 1.53 10.25 6.55
CA THR A 172 2.52 9.84 5.55
C THR A 172 1.92 8.76 4.65
N VAL A 173 1.94 8.99 3.34
CA VAL A 173 1.57 8.01 2.32
C VAL A 173 2.85 7.40 1.76
N SER A 174 3.03 6.09 1.89
CA SER A 174 4.16 5.39 1.27
C SER A 174 3.69 4.55 0.10
N ALA A 175 4.46 4.50 -0.98
CA ALA A 175 4.20 3.66 -2.13
C ALA A 175 5.45 2.88 -2.53
N ALA A 176 5.29 1.59 -2.79
CA ALA A 176 6.31 0.76 -3.42
C ALA A 176 6.07 0.71 -4.93
N LEU A 177 7.10 1.02 -5.72
CA LEU A 177 6.98 1.22 -7.16
C LEU A 177 8.01 0.39 -7.95
N ILE A 178 7.63 0.00 -9.17
CA ILE A 178 8.54 -0.64 -10.15
C ILE A 178 8.59 0.14 -11.46
N PRO A 179 9.74 0.18 -12.16
CA PRO A 179 9.85 0.72 -13.52
C PRO A 179 9.22 -0.26 -14.51
N ALA A 180 8.05 0.07 -15.05
CA ALA A 180 7.19 -0.88 -15.73
C ALA A 180 7.83 -1.54 -16.96
N LYS A 181 8.52 -0.75 -17.80
CA LYS A 181 9.20 -1.27 -19.00
C LYS A 181 10.44 -2.07 -18.62
N ALA A 182 11.32 -1.52 -17.77
CA ALA A 182 12.54 -2.23 -17.37
C ALA A 182 12.23 -3.56 -16.67
N SER A 183 11.23 -3.60 -15.78
CA SER A 183 10.79 -4.84 -15.14
C SER A 183 10.31 -5.88 -16.17
N LEU A 184 9.50 -5.50 -17.15
CA LEU A 184 9.05 -6.41 -18.20
C LEU A 184 10.22 -6.91 -19.07
N ASP A 185 11.15 -6.03 -19.43
CA ASP A 185 12.29 -6.38 -20.27
C ASP A 185 13.21 -7.40 -19.56
N HIS A 186 13.48 -7.22 -18.26
CA HIS A 186 14.22 -8.20 -17.46
C HIS A 186 13.51 -9.56 -17.36
N VAL A 187 12.17 -9.58 -17.21
CA VAL A 187 11.42 -10.84 -17.20
C VAL A 187 11.48 -11.54 -18.57
N LYS A 188 11.38 -10.79 -19.67
CA LYS A 188 11.56 -11.38 -21.02
C LYS A 188 12.95 -11.96 -21.23
N ASP A 189 13.98 -11.34 -20.67
CA ASP A 189 15.33 -11.89 -20.74
C ASP A 189 15.45 -13.16 -19.89
N ALA A 190 14.80 -13.21 -18.71
CA ALA A 190 14.70 -14.44 -17.94
C ALA A 190 14.00 -15.57 -18.70
N VAL A 191 12.91 -15.30 -19.45
CA VAL A 191 12.26 -16.29 -20.33
C VAL A 191 13.26 -16.91 -21.30
N LYS A 192 14.03 -16.07 -22.01
CA LYS A 192 15.04 -16.54 -22.98
C LYS A 192 16.13 -17.38 -22.28
N LEU A 193 16.64 -16.89 -21.16
CA LEU A 193 17.72 -17.55 -20.40
C LEU A 193 17.28 -18.91 -19.84
N LEU A 194 16.03 -19.04 -19.37
CA LEU A 194 15.46 -20.33 -18.99
C LEU A 194 15.38 -21.29 -20.16
N GLY A 195 14.95 -20.83 -21.35
CA GLY A 195 14.96 -21.62 -22.58
C GLY A 195 16.36 -22.10 -22.98
N GLU A 196 17.39 -21.31 -22.69
CA GLU A 196 18.80 -21.65 -22.88
C GLU A 196 19.40 -22.48 -21.73
N LYS A 197 18.60 -22.85 -20.72
CA LYS A 197 19.04 -23.55 -19.50
C LYS A 197 20.09 -22.78 -18.67
N LYS A 198 20.17 -21.47 -18.87
CA LYS A 198 21.02 -20.53 -18.13
C LYS A 198 20.32 -20.06 -16.85
N TYR A 199 20.12 -21.01 -15.93
CA TYR A 199 19.27 -20.80 -14.76
C TYR A 199 19.81 -19.73 -13.80
N TYR A 200 21.14 -19.65 -13.66
CA TYR A 200 21.76 -18.65 -12.79
C TYR A 200 21.57 -17.24 -13.35
N GLU A 201 21.81 -17.05 -14.63
CA GLU A 201 21.63 -15.80 -15.35
C GLU A 201 20.15 -15.40 -15.38
N ALA A 202 19.24 -16.35 -15.59
CA ALA A 202 17.81 -16.12 -15.48
C ALA A 202 17.45 -15.59 -14.09
N ASN A 203 17.98 -16.20 -13.02
CA ASN A 203 17.79 -15.70 -11.66
C ASN A 203 18.36 -14.28 -11.46
N LEU A 204 19.50 -13.94 -12.07
CA LEU A 204 20.05 -12.58 -11.99
C LEU A 204 19.15 -11.56 -12.71
N ALA A 205 18.61 -11.90 -13.89
CA ALA A 205 17.65 -11.07 -14.59
C ALA A 205 16.37 -10.85 -13.74
N LEU A 206 15.84 -11.91 -13.13
CA LEU A 206 14.70 -11.82 -12.21
C LEU A 206 15.03 -11.00 -10.95
N LYS A 207 16.24 -11.13 -10.40
CA LYS A 207 16.70 -10.33 -9.27
C LYS A 207 16.76 -8.84 -9.63
N ALA A 208 17.15 -8.48 -10.84
CA ALA A 208 17.17 -7.09 -11.29
C ALA A 208 15.76 -6.45 -11.23
N VAL A 209 14.69 -7.21 -11.44
CA VAL A 209 13.32 -6.74 -11.24
C VAL A 209 13.07 -6.39 -9.77
N GLU A 210 13.42 -7.27 -8.84
CA GLU A 210 13.25 -7.01 -7.40
C GLU A 210 14.11 -5.84 -6.91
N ASP A 211 15.36 -5.74 -7.38
CA ASP A 211 16.28 -4.65 -7.03
C ASP A 211 15.86 -3.30 -7.65
N SER A 212 14.99 -3.31 -8.66
CA SER A 212 14.45 -2.10 -9.28
C SER A 212 13.33 -1.43 -8.49
N VAL A 213 12.80 -2.13 -7.48
CA VAL A 213 11.76 -1.62 -6.58
C VAL A 213 12.29 -0.41 -5.81
N ILE A 214 11.52 0.67 -5.81
CA ILE A 214 11.75 1.84 -4.96
C ILE A 214 10.58 2.03 -4.00
N VAL A 215 10.83 2.70 -2.89
CA VAL A 215 9.80 3.16 -1.98
C VAL A 215 9.88 4.67 -1.90
N GLU A 216 8.77 5.34 -2.13
CA GLU A 216 8.63 6.78 -2.00
C GLU A 216 7.62 7.09 -0.90
N SER A 217 7.89 8.13 -0.12
CA SER A 217 7.00 8.58 0.95
C SER A 217 6.62 10.04 0.71
N TYR A 218 5.34 10.33 0.85
CA TYR A 218 4.74 11.62 0.58
C TYR A 218 3.99 12.11 1.81
N SER A 219 4.06 13.41 2.08
CA SER A 219 3.01 14.05 2.88
C SER A 219 1.69 14.00 2.11
N ILE A 220 0.56 14.10 2.82
CA ILE A 220 -0.76 14.04 2.18
C ILE A 220 -0.94 15.07 1.04
N ASP A 221 -0.38 16.26 1.19
CA ASP A 221 -0.45 17.34 0.20
C ASP A 221 0.58 17.17 -0.94
N GLY A 222 1.58 16.33 -0.74
CA GLY A 222 2.66 16.05 -1.68
C GLY A 222 2.45 14.79 -2.52
N VAL A 223 1.29 14.13 -2.41
CA VAL A 223 0.99 12.94 -3.20
C VAL A 223 0.94 13.31 -4.69
N PRO A 224 1.69 12.61 -5.57
CA PRO A 224 1.74 12.98 -6.97
C PRO A 224 0.45 12.58 -7.70
N GLN A 225 0.07 13.37 -8.69
CA GLN A 225 -1.04 13.02 -9.56
C GLN A 225 -0.67 11.83 -10.47
N GLN A 226 -1.44 10.75 -10.38
CA GLN A 226 -1.23 9.58 -11.23
C GLN A 226 -1.62 9.83 -12.69
N GLY A 227 -0.89 9.19 -13.60
CA GLY A 227 -1.09 9.29 -15.05
C GLY A 227 -0.45 10.52 -15.70
N SER A 228 0.15 11.40 -14.90
CA SER A 228 0.95 12.54 -15.40
C SER A 228 2.37 12.15 -15.84
N GLY A 229 2.83 10.94 -15.50
CA GLY A 229 4.20 10.46 -15.71
C GLY A 229 4.62 10.19 -17.15
N SER A 230 3.76 10.47 -18.14
CA SER A 230 4.11 10.36 -19.57
C SER A 230 4.51 11.69 -20.23
N GLY A 231 4.56 12.81 -19.49
CA GLY A 231 4.98 14.08 -20.07
C GLY A 231 5.14 15.21 -19.08
N SER A 232 6.37 15.43 -18.61
CA SER A 232 6.87 16.79 -18.39
C SER A 232 8.39 16.81 -18.47
N ALA A 233 8.89 16.85 -19.70
CA ALA A 233 10.07 17.64 -20.00
C ALA A 233 9.59 19.10 -20.11
N ASN A 234 9.68 19.84 -19.01
CA ASN A 234 9.76 21.30 -19.00
C ASN A 234 11.04 21.55 -18.18
N GLY A 235 12.13 22.10 -18.71
CA GLY A 235 12.24 23.29 -19.54
C GLY A 235 13.29 24.14 -18.84
#